data_AF-A0A7X6GB55-F1
#
_entry.id   AF-A0A7X6GB55-F1
#
_cell.length_a   1.000
_cell.length_b   1.000
_cell.length_c   1.000
_cell.angle_alpha   90.00
_cell.angle_beta   90.00
_cell.angle_gamma   90.00
#
_symmetry.space_group_name_H-M   'P 1'
#
loop_
_entity.id
_entity.type
_entity.pdbx_description
1 polymer ?
#
loop_
_entity_poly.entity_id
_entity_poly.type
_entity_poly.pdbx_seq_one_letter_code
_entity_poly.pdbx_strand_id
1 'polypeptide(L)'
;MADDLSHATKNGCKIVFSFHEQAALSAFFNSENGFVSTQTLEAEVWEQRVVTHNSVRRLISDLRKKFSAKDNFKNLRGRGYQLDFEFLDIKHSQVPSLPRKQILIALFCLVICSLCAFLIHEYNRPDSSSNTQALAKQTVFSSDEYIVDYDKFGETYYVTTRGNNTSSIFKARNRQKTLIQHADYPGAFRGLEISNEGKTVIHVVEDGKCKINIYEKPIENLIDVIPCNRQNAYPSFDWIDENKFWITFNLNKSDSIKPFIYDLKTRRLETQDDVIGLAANSPFYIDGFIKAYRQGLFSLREDHLKQTKLIYLKDRQQKTIFEYAAIPYSIALSEDTLFFTGNHNELLQLRLENNVLEQNLEPSLLLASQAVKIADPLFLDGNLHLTLGNASKEFITSYSQKYEFHLEDGVRDFTYTDDTLSIMGLTHFGYVIEQRKDGDVSKLKYIETDKSFRHLAFFENDLYLAGASGIWKVKDKGLIEVADLDVIDIVSNGNCMMAEASSGIYSFETSLKAFEKIASQGERIFPAQEGCMYVDNVSNTIRNEKREFIANPTMRKRIFEYKGTLHHWYSEGEVTHIVDLSTNVKVASLQSRALLKRVIGYKGDILYATQSGVNSSIIKLGL
;
A
#
# COMPACT_ATOMS: atom_id res chain seq x y z
N MET A 1 -8.53 9.15 41.76
CA MET A 1 -8.85 10.41 41.05
C MET A 1 -7.73 10.61 40.06
N ALA A 2 -8.03 10.87 38.78
CA ALA A 2 -6.98 11.12 37.79
C ALA A 2 -6.40 12.51 38.09
N ASP A 3 -5.15 12.55 38.53
CA ASP A 3 -4.43 13.81 38.69
C ASP A 3 -4.32 14.49 37.31
N ASP A 4 -4.55 15.81 37.27
CA ASP A 4 -4.43 16.58 36.04
C ASP A 4 -2.95 16.63 35.60
N LEU A 5 -2.57 15.72 34.72
CA LEU A 5 -1.22 15.64 34.15
C LEU A 5 -0.99 16.65 33.01
N SER A 6 -1.93 17.56 32.71
CA SER A 6 -1.78 18.52 31.61
C SER A 6 -0.62 19.50 31.82
N HIS A 7 -0.17 19.70 33.06
CA HIS A 7 0.88 20.64 33.39
C HIS A 7 1.66 20.29 34.66
N ALA A 8 2.86 20.87 34.79
CA ALA A 8 3.66 20.91 36.01
C ALA A 8 4.09 22.34 36.31
N THR A 9 4.48 22.63 37.56
CA THR A 9 5.03 23.93 37.96
C THR A 9 6.50 23.79 38.32
N LYS A 10 7.36 24.61 37.72
CA LYS A 10 8.79 24.69 38.05
C LYS A 10 9.20 26.14 38.18
N ASN A 11 9.79 26.51 39.32
CA ASN A 11 10.23 27.89 39.61
C ASN A 11 9.13 28.95 39.37
N GLY A 12 7.87 28.62 39.64
CA GLY A 12 6.72 29.50 39.38
C GLY A 12 6.24 29.55 37.93
N CYS A 13 6.91 28.87 36.99
CA CYS A 13 6.50 28.77 35.59
C CYS A 13 5.71 27.48 35.32
N LYS A 14 4.64 27.58 34.53
CA LYS A 14 3.82 26.46 34.09
C LYS A 14 4.48 25.75 32.90
N ILE A 15 4.76 24.46 33.03
CA ILE A 15 5.22 23.56 31.97
C ILE A 15 3.99 22.80 31.48
N VAL A 16 3.71 22.82 30.17
CA VAL A 16 2.57 22.11 29.58
C VAL A 16 3.04 20.84 28.88
N PHE A 17 2.30 19.76 29.08
CA PHE A 17 2.57 18.45 28.46
C PHE A 17 1.62 18.19 27.29
N SER A 18 2.16 17.69 26.20
CA SER A 18 1.40 17.14 25.08
C SER A 18 0.71 15.84 25.49
N PHE A 19 -0.30 15.42 24.74
CA PHE A 19 -1.02 14.18 24.99
C PHE A 19 -0.11 12.96 25.21
N HIS A 20 0.91 12.78 24.36
CA HIS A 20 1.85 11.66 24.46
C HIS A 20 2.73 11.73 25.72
N GLU A 21 3.11 12.94 26.15
CA GLU A 21 3.88 13.14 27.38
C GLU A 21 3.03 12.86 28.63
N GLN A 22 1.73 13.22 28.60
CA GLN A 22 0.79 12.91 29.67
C GLN A 22 0.59 11.40 29.82
N ALA A 23 0.38 10.70 28.71
CA ALA A 23 0.25 9.25 28.71
C ALA A 23 1.50 8.55 29.26
N ALA A 24 2.70 9.01 28.88
CA ALA A 24 3.95 8.44 29.41
C ALA A 24 4.12 8.71 30.91
N LEU A 25 3.79 9.91 31.38
CA LEU A 25 3.85 10.24 32.81
C LEU A 25 2.84 9.42 33.62
N SER A 26 1.64 9.20 33.09
CA SER A 26 0.65 8.30 33.67
C SER A 26 1.21 6.88 33.81
N ALA A 27 1.84 6.35 32.75
CA ALA A 27 2.49 5.04 32.77
C ALA A 27 3.55 4.94 33.89
N PHE A 28 4.40 5.96 34.01
CA PHE A 28 5.44 5.99 35.04
C PHE A 28 4.86 6.08 36.45
N PHE A 29 3.89 6.96 36.70
CA PHE A 29 3.31 7.16 38.03
C PHE A 29 2.43 5.99 38.49
N ASN A 30 1.85 5.22 37.56
CA ASN A 30 1.11 4.01 37.88
C ASN A 30 2.01 2.78 38.12
N SER A 31 3.30 2.86 37.81
CA SER A 31 4.25 1.76 38.05
C SER A 31 4.84 1.81 39.47
N GLU A 32 4.91 0.66 40.15
CA GLU A 32 5.31 0.58 41.57
C GLU A 32 6.69 1.21 41.89
N ASN A 33 7.61 1.19 40.94
CA ASN A 33 8.99 1.68 41.10
C ASN A 33 9.40 2.66 40.00
N GLY A 34 8.43 3.23 39.27
CA GLY A 34 8.69 4.10 38.14
C GLY A 34 9.26 3.41 36.91
N PHE A 35 9.37 2.07 36.88
CA PHE A 35 9.84 1.34 35.70
C PHE A 35 8.69 1.01 34.74
N VAL A 36 8.89 1.38 33.48
CA VAL A 36 7.97 1.02 32.39
C VAL A 36 8.78 0.42 31.23
N SER A 37 8.34 -0.74 30.75
CA SER A 37 8.98 -1.39 29.60
C SER A 37 8.81 -0.53 28.34
N THR A 38 9.73 -0.65 27.38
CA THR A 38 9.59 0.06 26.10
C THR A 38 8.27 -0.31 25.40
N GLN A 39 7.84 -1.57 25.51
CA GLN A 39 6.60 -2.08 24.91
C GLN A 39 5.36 -1.45 25.55
N THR A 40 5.37 -1.32 26.88
CA THR A 40 4.28 -0.67 27.63
C THR A 40 4.20 0.82 27.31
N LEU A 41 5.34 1.52 27.21
CA LEU A 41 5.35 2.93 26.77
C LEU A 41 4.87 3.08 25.32
N GLU A 42 5.23 2.17 24.41
CA GLU A 42 4.73 2.19 23.04
C GLU A 42 3.21 2.01 23.01
N ALA A 43 2.70 1.04 23.76
CA ALA A 43 1.28 0.71 23.83
C ALA A 43 0.44 1.81 24.51
N GLU A 44 0.86 2.32 25.66
CA GLU A 44 0.08 3.30 26.42
C GLU A 44 0.14 4.70 25.83
N VAL A 45 1.25 5.06 25.15
CA VAL A 45 1.43 6.42 24.64
C VAL A 45 0.92 6.59 23.22
N TRP A 46 1.10 5.56 22.37
CA TRP A 46 0.76 5.65 20.95
C TRP A 46 -0.33 4.69 20.52
N GLU A 47 -0.85 3.85 21.43
CA GLU A 47 -1.96 2.91 21.22
C GLU A 47 -1.81 2.16 19.88
N GLN A 48 -2.52 2.61 18.84
CA GLN A 48 -2.64 1.97 17.54
C GLN A 48 -1.68 2.50 16.46
N ARG A 49 -0.80 3.45 16.78
CA ARG A 49 0.11 4.09 15.79
C ARG A 49 1.44 3.35 15.68
N VAL A 50 1.90 3.17 14.44
CA VAL A 50 3.24 2.64 14.15
C VAL A 50 4.29 3.63 14.64
N VAL A 51 5.04 3.26 15.68
CA VAL A 51 6.15 4.06 16.19
C VAL A 51 7.47 3.30 16.11
N THR A 52 8.49 4.01 15.65
CA THR A 52 9.86 3.49 15.67
C THR A 52 10.44 3.58 17.08
N HIS A 53 11.46 2.78 17.39
CA HIS A 53 12.19 2.90 18.66
C HIS A 53 12.74 4.33 18.91
N ASN A 54 12.98 5.10 17.84
CA ASN A 54 13.39 6.49 17.92
C ASN A 54 12.29 7.42 18.48
N SER A 55 11.01 7.08 18.30
CA SER A 55 9.88 7.86 18.81
C SER A 55 9.81 7.85 20.34
N VAL A 56 9.94 6.68 20.97
CA VAL A 56 10.01 6.54 22.44
C VAL A 56 11.23 7.29 22.98
N ARG A 57 12.39 7.10 22.32
CA ARG A 57 13.63 7.77 22.72
C ARG A 57 13.50 9.30 22.64
N ARG A 58 12.82 9.82 21.60
CA ARG A 58 12.55 11.24 21.42
C ARG A 58 11.59 11.76 22.49
N LEU A 59 10.50 11.05 22.77
CA LEU A 59 9.56 11.42 23.83
C LEU A 59 10.23 11.53 25.19
N ILE A 60 11.02 10.52 25.59
CA ILE A 60 11.76 10.56 26.87
C ILE A 60 12.81 11.69 26.87
N SER A 61 13.43 11.97 25.73
CA SER A 61 14.36 13.10 25.58
C SER A 61 13.65 14.45 25.78
N ASP A 62 12.45 14.61 25.24
CA ASP A 62 11.67 15.84 25.34
C ASP A 62 11.12 16.04 26.76
N LEU A 63 10.67 14.97 27.44
CA LEU A 63 10.35 14.99 28.87
C LEU A 63 11.55 15.41 29.72
N ARG A 64 12.75 14.83 29.49
CA ARG A 64 13.98 15.21 30.20
C ARG A 64 14.30 16.70 30.05
N LYS A 65 14.12 17.25 28.84
CA LYS A 65 14.34 18.69 28.58
C LYS A 65 13.34 19.54 29.35
N LYS A 66 12.05 19.19 29.31
CA LYS A 66 10.98 19.94 29.99
C LYS A 66 11.17 19.97 31.51
N PHE A 67 11.50 18.85 32.13
CA PHE A 67 11.81 18.80 33.56
C PHE A 67 13.21 19.34 33.91
N SER A 68 14.08 19.50 32.91
CA SER A 68 15.53 19.71 33.08
C SER A 68 16.17 18.70 34.05
N ALA A 69 15.67 17.47 34.01
CA ALA A 69 16.02 16.39 34.94
C ALA A 69 16.57 15.20 34.13
N LYS A 70 17.81 15.33 33.66
CA LYS A 70 18.44 14.32 32.79
C LYS A 70 18.63 12.98 33.53
N ASP A 71 18.92 13.05 34.82
CA ASP A 71 19.33 11.90 35.63
C ASP A 71 18.15 11.14 36.26
N ASN A 72 16.96 11.75 36.31
CA ASN A 72 15.75 11.13 36.87
C ASN A 72 15.07 10.16 35.92
N PHE A 73 15.27 10.29 34.60
CA PHE A 73 14.81 9.33 33.61
C PHE A 73 15.97 8.41 33.21
N LYS A 74 16.08 7.23 33.81
CA LYS A 74 17.13 6.24 33.53
C LYS A 74 16.73 5.33 32.37
N ASN A 75 17.67 5.05 31.47
CA ASN A 75 17.49 4.06 30.40
C ASN A 75 18.06 2.73 30.88
N LEU A 76 17.22 1.69 30.92
CA LEU A 76 17.63 0.31 31.17
C LEU A 76 17.76 -0.41 29.84
N ARG A 77 19.01 -0.55 29.37
CA ARG A 77 19.36 -1.06 28.04
C ARG A 77 18.62 -2.35 27.71
N GLY A 78 17.83 -2.32 26.63
CA GLY A 78 17.07 -3.47 26.12
C GLY A 78 15.82 -3.83 26.92
N ARG A 79 15.46 -3.09 27.98
CA ARG A 79 14.29 -3.38 28.84
C ARG A 79 13.26 -2.24 28.85
N GLY A 80 13.68 -0.99 29.05
CA GLY A 80 12.76 0.13 29.17
C GLY A 80 13.36 1.36 29.84
N TYR A 81 12.50 2.15 30.46
CA TYR A 81 12.87 3.38 31.15
C TYR A 81 12.37 3.36 32.60
N GLN A 82 13.10 4.04 33.49
CA GLN A 82 12.71 4.21 34.88
C GLN A 82 12.70 5.70 35.24
N LEU A 83 11.62 6.17 35.85
CA LEU A 83 11.47 7.52 36.39
C LEU A 83 11.57 7.49 37.92
N ASP A 84 12.51 8.24 38.48
CA ASP A 84 12.59 8.46 39.93
C ASP A 84 11.69 9.64 40.34
N PHE A 85 10.67 9.40 41.18
CA PHE A 85 9.72 10.40 41.66
C PHE A 85 9.22 10.12 43.09
N GLU A 86 8.62 11.13 43.74
CA GLU A 86 8.00 11.04 45.07
C GLU A 86 6.59 11.67 45.04
N PHE A 87 5.61 11.05 45.70
CA PHE A 87 4.26 11.60 45.86
C PHE A 87 4.19 12.56 47.05
N LEU A 88 3.67 13.77 46.82
CA LEU A 88 3.39 14.77 47.86
C LEU A 88 1.88 14.87 48.07
N ASP A 89 1.43 14.58 49.28
CA ASP A 89 0.00 14.52 49.62
C ASP A 89 -0.54 15.94 49.88
N ILE A 90 -1.09 16.59 48.85
CA ILE A 90 -1.64 17.95 48.96
C ILE A 90 -3.16 17.87 49.21
N LYS A 91 -3.58 18.15 50.46
CA LYS A 91 -5.00 18.23 50.83
C LYS A 91 -5.70 19.40 50.13
N HIS A 92 -6.37 19.15 49.02
CA HIS A 92 -7.26 20.15 48.41
C HIS A 92 -8.54 20.35 49.25
N SER A 93 -8.74 21.57 49.71
CA SER A 93 -9.90 21.99 50.51
C SER A 93 -11.18 21.98 49.68
N GLN A 94 -12.23 21.35 50.20
CA GLN A 94 -13.55 21.22 49.58
C GLN A 94 -14.21 22.58 49.34
N VAL A 95 -14.69 22.80 48.11
CA VAL A 95 -15.47 23.98 47.69
C VAL A 95 -16.91 23.89 48.25
N PRO A 96 -17.54 24.98 48.73
CA PRO A 96 -18.86 24.94 49.35
C PRO A 96 -19.98 24.66 48.35
N SER A 97 -20.97 23.87 48.76
CA SER A 97 -22.12 23.48 47.95
C SER A 97 -23.13 24.62 47.78
N LEU A 98 -23.56 24.85 46.53
CA LEU A 98 -24.62 25.80 46.17
C LEU A 98 -26.03 25.26 46.54
N PRO A 99 -26.98 26.15 46.89
CA PRO A 99 -28.28 25.77 47.44
C PRO A 99 -29.21 25.06 46.44
N ARG A 100 -29.87 23.99 46.93
CA ARG A 100 -30.74 23.02 46.22
C ARG A 100 -31.79 23.59 45.25
N LYS A 101 -32.22 24.85 45.39
CA LYS A 101 -33.22 25.46 44.48
C LYS A 101 -32.64 25.88 43.13
N GLN A 102 -31.37 26.30 43.09
CA GLN A 102 -30.68 26.57 41.81
C GLN A 102 -30.33 25.28 41.07
N ILE A 103 -30.09 24.19 41.82
CA ILE A 103 -29.81 22.85 41.26
C ILE A 103 -31.01 22.31 40.48
N LEU A 104 -32.24 22.50 40.97
CA LEU A 104 -33.44 22.00 40.30
C LEU A 104 -33.75 22.74 38.98
N ILE A 105 -33.56 24.06 38.95
CA ILE A 105 -33.74 24.85 37.71
C ILE A 105 -32.60 24.54 36.73
N ALA A 106 -31.36 24.42 37.21
CA ALA A 106 -30.24 24.02 36.39
C ALA A 106 -30.43 22.61 35.81
N LEU A 107 -30.92 21.65 36.61
CA LEU A 107 -31.25 20.30 36.16
C LEU A 107 -32.36 20.29 35.11
N PHE A 108 -33.41 21.09 35.29
CA PHE A 108 -34.50 21.18 34.32
C PHE A 108 -34.02 21.77 32.99
N CYS A 109 -33.21 22.84 33.04
CA CYS A 109 -32.55 23.38 31.85
C CYS A 109 -31.58 22.37 31.22
N LEU A 110 -30.82 21.61 32.03
CA LEU A 110 -29.92 20.56 31.53
C LEU A 110 -30.69 19.44 30.83
N VAL A 111 -31.83 19.02 31.38
CA VAL A 111 -32.70 18.00 30.77
C VAL A 111 -33.27 18.51 29.44
N ILE A 112 -33.74 19.75 29.39
CA ILE A 112 -34.24 20.34 28.13
C ILE A 112 -33.11 20.51 27.11
N CYS A 113 -31.95 21.02 27.51
CA CYS A 113 -30.80 21.15 26.63
C CYS A 113 -30.27 19.81 26.14
N SER A 114 -30.28 18.76 26.98
CA SER A 114 -29.89 17.41 26.56
C SER A 114 -30.96 16.76 25.67
N LEU A 115 -32.24 17.05 25.86
CA LEU A 115 -33.30 16.62 24.94
C LEU A 115 -33.18 17.33 23.58
N CYS A 116 -32.92 18.63 23.56
CA CYS A 116 -32.68 19.40 22.33
C CYS A 116 -31.38 18.94 21.65
N ALA A 117 -30.31 18.68 22.41
CA ALA A 117 -29.08 18.13 21.86
C ALA A 117 -29.28 16.72 21.31
N PHE A 118 -30.09 15.89 21.95
CA PHE A 118 -30.45 14.55 21.46
C PHE A 118 -31.27 14.63 20.16
N LEU A 119 -32.25 15.53 20.08
CA LEU A 119 -33.04 15.75 18.87
C LEU A 119 -32.21 16.35 17.73
N ILE A 120 -31.29 17.27 18.03
CA ILE A 120 -30.33 17.80 17.03
C ILE A 120 -29.34 16.71 16.61
N HIS A 121 -28.93 15.82 17.52
CA HIS A 121 -28.03 14.70 17.21
C HIS A 121 -28.73 13.62 16.37
N GLU A 122 -30.01 13.34 16.61
CA GLU A 122 -30.83 12.44 15.79
C GLU A 122 -31.14 13.06 14.41
N TYR A 123 -31.40 14.36 14.34
CA TYR A 123 -31.73 15.03 13.07
C TYR A 123 -30.49 15.32 12.19
N ASN A 124 -29.34 15.61 12.82
CA ASN A 124 -28.05 15.71 12.14
C ASN A 124 -27.26 14.40 12.21
N ARG A 125 -27.93 13.27 12.55
CA ARG A 125 -27.28 11.97 12.51
C ARG A 125 -26.92 11.74 11.05
N PRO A 126 -25.63 11.76 10.69
CA PRO A 126 -25.25 11.30 9.36
C PRO A 126 -25.81 9.89 9.24
N ASP A 127 -26.36 9.54 8.08
CA ASP A 127 -26.62 8.13 7.75
C ASP A 127 -25.41 7.34 8.24
N SER A 128 -25.66 6.32 9.06
CA SER A 128 -24.61 5.53 9.69
C SER A 128 -23.88 4.71 8.62
N SER A 129 -23.07 5.38 7.80
CA SER A 129 -21.96 4.78 7.09
C SER A 129 -20.93 4.43 8.15
N SER A 130 -20.92 3.15 8.54
CA SER A 130 -19.80 2.43 9.15
C SER A 130 -18.84 3.28 9.98
N ASN A 131 -19.15 3.52 11.25
CA ASN A 131 -18.09 3.74 12.24
C ASN A 131 -17.31 2.43 12.37
N THR A 132 -16.34 2.21 11.48
CA THR A 132 -15.33 1.17 11.64
C THR A 132 -14.55 1.51 12.91
N GLN A 133 -14.70 0.70 13.97
CA GLN A 133 -13.78 0.74 15.10
C GLN A 133 -12.36 0.66 14.53
N ALA A 134 -11.47 1.56 14.98
CA ALA A 134 -10.08 1.54 14.56
C ALA A 134 -9.46 0.22 15.04
N LEU A 135 -9.12 -0.66 14.10
CA LEU A 135 -8.48 -1.95 14.37
C LEU A 135 -7.08 -1.72 14.93
N ALA A 136 -6.73 -2.40 16.03
CA ALA A 136 -5.37 -2.31 16.57
C ALA A 136 -4.38 -2.97 15.60
N LYS A 137 -3.36 -2.21 15.15
CA LYS A 137 -2.34 -2.69 14.20
C LYS A 137 -0.98 -2.80 14.89
N GLN A 138 -0.32 -3.94 14.76
CA GLN A 138 1.04 -4.15 15.27
C GLN A 138 1.94 -4.71 14.17
N THR A 139 3.02 -4.00 13.81
CA THR A 139 4.05 -4.57 12.93
C THR A 139 4.81 -5.68 13.65
N VAL A 140 4.94 -6.85 13.03
CA VAL A 140 5.66 -8.01 13.59
C VAL A 140 6.95 -8.33 12.83
N PHE A 141 7.04 -7.92 11.57
CA PHE A 141 8.21 -8.06 10.71
C PHE A 141 8.31 -6.89 9.72
N SER A 142 9.54 -6.53 9.33
CA SER A 142 9.82 -5.49 8.34
C SER A 142 11.02 -5.88 7.48
N SER A 143 10.92 -5.60 6.18
CA SER A 143 11.96 -5.88 5.19
C SER A 143 12.08 -4.75 4.18
N ASP A 144 13.29 -4.56 3.67
CA ASP A 144 13.64 -3.76 2.50
C ASP A 144 13.54 -4.56 1.18
N GLU A 145 13.10 -5.82 1.28
CA GLU A 145 12.79 -6.72 0.17
C GLU A 145 11.28 -6.99 0.10
N TYR A 146 10.80 -7.55 -1.02
CA TYR A 146 9.42 -8.02 -1.13
C TYR A 146 9.21 -9.22 -0.20
N ILE A 147 8.16 -9.22 0.65
CA ILE A 147 7.76 -10.40 1.41
C ILE A 147 6.98 -11.31 0.45
N VAL A 148 7.51 -12.49 0.20
CA VAL A 148 6.90 -13.45 -0.73
C VAL A 148 5.84 -14.28 -0.03
N ASP A 149 6.14 -14.75 1.18
CA ASP A 149 5.27 -15.60 1.97
C ASP A 149 5.71 -15.60 3.43
N TYR A 150 4.81 -15.92 4.34
CA TYR A 150 5.11 -15.97 5.77
C TYR A 150 4.15 -16.88 6.54
N ASP A 151 4.66 -17.47 7.61
CA ASP A 151 3.85 -18.23 8.56
C ASP A 151 4.44 -18.15 9.98
N LYS A 152 3.77 -18.73 10.97
CA LYS A 152 4.11 -18.65 12.39
C LYS A 152 4.12 -20.03 13.03
N PHE A 153 5.09 -20.26 13.92
CA PHE A 153 5.08 -21.39 14.86
C PHE A 153 5.38 -20.90 16.27
N GLY A 154 4.43 -21.07 17.18
CA GLY A 154 4.46 -20.44 18.50
C GLY A 154 4.59 -18.91 18.35
N GLU A 155 5.57 -18.29 19.01
CA GLU A 155 5.81 -16.84 18.92
C GLU A 155 6.81 -16.42 17.83
N THR A 156 7.16 -17.32 16.90
CA THR A 156 8.19 -17.08 15.89
C THR A 156 7.58 -17.06 14.50
N TYR A 157 7.79 -15.96 13.78
CA TYR A 157 7.45 -15.82 12.37
C TYR A 157 8.59 -16.35 11.49
N TYR A 158 8.23 -17.01 10.41
CA TYR A 158 9.13 -17.44 9.36
C TYR A 158 8.71 -16.72 8.08
N VAL A 159 9.63 -15.99 7.48
CA VAL A 159 9.31 -15.06 6.40
C VAL A 159 10.26 -15.28 5.24
N THR A 160 9.71 -15.52 4.06
CA THR A 160 10.46 -15.58 2.80
C THR A 160 10.45 -14.20 2.15
N THR A 161 11.62 -13.76 1.68
CA THR A 161 11.78 -12.47 1.02
C THR A 161 12.48 -12.61 -0.34
N ARG A 162 12.24 -11.64 -1.20
CA ARG A 162 12.82 -11.52 -2.53
C ARG A 162 13.33 -10.10 -2.76
N GLY A 163 14.65 -9.97 -2.85
CA GLY A 163 15.31 -8.79 -3.38
C GLY A 163 15.47 -8.86 -4.90
N ASN A 164 16.21 -7.90 -5.47
CA ASN A 164 16.46 -7.85 -6.92
C ASN A 164 17.30 -9.04 -7.39
N ASN A 165 18.34 -9.38 -6.63
CA ASN A 165 19.29 -10.44 -6.95
C ASN A 165 19.40 -11.48 -5.84
N THR A 166 18.49 -11.47 -4.87
CA THR A 166 18.59 -12.25 -3.64
C THR A 166 17.24 -12.85 -3.26
N SER A 167 17.28 -13.94 -2.52
CA SER A 167 16.12 -14.49 -1.83
C SER A 167 16.58 -14.99 -0.46
N SER A 168 15.78 -14.73 0.56
CA SER A 168 16.15 -15.04 1.94
C SER A 168 14.99 -15.64 2.71
N ILE A 169 15.33 -16.42 3.73
CA ILE A 169 14.39 -16.88 4.76
C ILE A 169 14.84 -16.31 6.09
N PHE A 170 13.96 -15.57 6.75
CA PHE A 170 14.18 -15.03 8.08
C PHE A 170 13.30 -15.76 9.10
N LYS A 171 13.86 -16.00 10.30
CA LYS A 171 13.05 -16.18 11.51
C LYS A 171 12.98 -14.86 12.25
N ALA A 172 11.80 -14.51 12.73
CA ALA A 172 11.58 -13.29 13.49
C ALA A 172 10.81 -13.58 14.78
N ARG A 173 11.40 -13.20 15.91
CA ARG A 173 10.76 -13.27 17.22
C ARG A 173 10.92 -11.92 17.90
N ASN A 174 9.83 -11.36 18.43
CA ASN A 174 9.83 -10.01 19.00
C ASN A 174 10.47 -8.95 18.08
N ARG A 175 10.16 -9.02 16.77
CA ARG A 175 10.72 -8.18 15.69
C ARG A 175 12.23 -8.32 15.45
N GLN A 176 12.94 -9.17 16.18
CA GLN A 176 14.34 -9.47 15.91
C GLN A 176 14.42 -10.50 14.79
N LYS A 177 14.92 -10.07 13.64
CA LYS A 177 15.11 -10.91 12.46
C LYS A 177 16.48 -11.59 12.46
N THR A 178 16.48 -12.89 12.17
CA THR A 178 17.68 -13.71 12.00
C THR A 178 17.58 -14.43 10.67
N LEU A 179 18.60 -14.28 9.82
CA LEU A 179 18.70 -14.99 8.54
C LEU A 179 18.93 -16.49 8.80
N ILE A 180 18.15 -17.35 8.14
CA ILE A 180 18.26 -18.82 8.24
C ILE A 180 18.85 -19.39 6.95
N GLN A 181 18.33 -18.97 5.80
CA GLN A 181 18.77 -19.40 4.48
C GLN A 181 18.87 -18.20 3.54
N HIS A 182 19.78 -18.29 2.57
CA HIS A 182 20.05 -17.25 1.59
C HIS A 182 20.38 -17.87 0.23
N ALA A 183 19.94 -17.20 -0.83
CA ALA A 183 20.26 -17.52 -2.21
C ALA A 183 20.62 -16.24 -2.96
N ASP A 184 21.68 -16.32 -3.78
CA ASP A 184 22.21 -15.21 -4.59
C ASP A 184 21.42 -15.03 -5.91
N TYR A 185 20.14 -15.36 -5.91
CA TYR A 185 19.22 -15.15 -7.02
C TYR A 185 17.77 -14.94 -6.52
N PRO A 186 16.94 -14.20 -7.28
CA PRO A 186 15.63 -13.80 -6.79
C PRO A 186 14.60 -14.94 -6.82
N GLY A 187 13.80 -15.01 -5.75
CA GLY A 187 12.65 -15.90 -5.65
C GLY A 187 13.02 -17.38 -5.60
N ALA A 188 14.07 -17.72 -4.85
CA ALA A 188 14.45 -19.09 -4.53
C ALA A 188 13.44 -19.74 -3.58
N PHE A 189 12.93 -18.97 -2.60
CA PHE A 189 12.03 -19.47 -1.55
C PHE A 189 10.64 -18.86 -1.69
N ARG A 190 9.61 -19.69 -1.81
CA ARG A 190 8.20 -19.30 -1.99
C ARG A 190 7.29 -20.37 -1.39
N GLY A 191 6.00 -20.09 -1.19
CA GLY A 191 5.02 -21.10 -0.76
C GLY A 191 5.42 -21.77 0.54
N LEU A 192 5.22 -21.09 1.66
CA LEU A 192 5.63 -21.52 3.00
C LEU A 192 4.38 -21.78 3.84
N GLU A 193 4.22 -23.00 4.35
CA GLU A 193 3.16 -23.33 5.31
C GLU A 193 3.73 -24.22 6.43
N ILE A 194 3.38 -23.92 7.67
CA ILE A 194 3.81 -24.60 8.89
C ILE A 194 2.58 -25.20 9.57
N SER A 195 2.65 -26.50 9.86
CA SER A 195 1.58 -27.18 10.59
C SER A 195 1.54 -26.78 12.06
N ASN A 196 0.42 -27.09 12.73
CA ASN A 196 0.28 -26.88 14.17
C ASN A 196 1.35 -27.59 15.01
N GLU A 197 1.93 -28.69 14.51
CA GLU A 197 3.02 -29.45 15.16
C GLU A 197 4.42 -28.95 14.75
N GLY A 198 4.50 -27.99 13.82
CA GLY A 198 5.74 -27.37 13.38
C GLY A 198 6.39 -28.01 12.16
N LYS A 199 5.75 -28.99 11.51
CA LYS A 199 6.25 -29.49 10.22
C LYS A 199 6.07 -28.41 9.17
N THR A 200 7.07 -28.23 8.32
CA THR A 200 7.06 -27.16 7.32
C THR A 200 7.14 -27.72 5.93
N VAL A 201 6.30 -27.22 5.05
CA VAL A 201 6.43 -27.40 3.60
C VAL A 201 6.85 -26.08 2.99
N ILE A 202 7.86 -26.12 2.11
CA ILE A 202 8.34 -24.93 1.41
C ILE A 202 8.66 -25.26 -0.04
N HIS A 203 8.22 -24.39 -0.95
CA HIS A 203 8.61 -24.45 -2.35
C HIS A 203 9.93 -23.74 -2.60
N VAL A 204 10.86 -24.47 -3.20
CA VAL A 204 12.24 -24.04 -3.47
C VAL A 204 12.53 -24.16 -4.97
N VAL A 205 13.04 -23.08 -5.55
CA VAL A 205 13.49 -23.01 -6.94
C VAL A 205 15.01 -22.90 -6.94
N GLU A 206 15.73 -23.89 -7.47
CA GLU A 206 17.20 -23.94 -7.54
C GLU A 206 17.64 -24.20 -8.98
N ASP A 207 18.50 -23.35 -9.56
CA ASP A 207 19.07 -23.53 -10.90
C ASP A 207 18.02 -23.83 -12.00
N GLY A 208 16.84 -23.21 -11.90
CA GLY A 208 15.72 -23.44 -12.82
C GLY A 208 14.98 -24.78 -12.62
N LYS A 209 15.33 -25.56 -11.60
CA LYS A 209 14.58 -26.73 -11.11
C LYS A 209 13.70 -26.33 -9.93
N CYS A 210 12.58 -27.02 -9.79
CA CYS A 210 11.59 -26.79 -8.75
C CYS A 210 11.59 -28.00 -7.81
N LYS A 211 11.59 -27.77 -6.50
CA LYS A 211 11.45 -28.77 -5.45
C LYS A 211 10.49 -28.26 -4.37
N ILE A 212 9.80 -29.16 -3.71
CA ILE A 212 9.04 -28.85 -2.50
C ILE A 212 9.68 -29.64 -1.38
N ASN A 213 10.29 -28.91 -0.45
CA ASN A 213 11.00 -29.49 0.68
C ASN A 213 10.05 -29.58 1.87
N ILE A 214 10.11 -30.71 2.58
CA ILE A 214 9.29 -30.96 3.76
C ILE A 214 10.22 -31.21 4.95
N TYR A 215 10.03 -30.47 6.02
CA TYR A 215 10.85 -30.47 7.23
C TYR A 215 10.05 -30.96 8.43
N GLU A 216 10.69 -31.71 9.32
CA GLU A 216 10.06 -32.21 10.57
C GLU A 216 9.77 -31.08 11.55
N LYS A 217 10.59 -30.02 11.52
CA LYS A 217 10.47 -28.83 12.34
C LYS A 217 10.59 -27.58 11.47
N PRO A 218 10.29 -26.37 11.99
CA PRO A 218 10.32 -25.17 11.18
C PRO A 218 11.67 -24.92 10.51
N ILE A 219 11.75 -25.29 9.23
CA ILE A 219 12.92 -25.19 8.35
C ILE A 219 14.15 -25.92 8.95
N GLU A 220 13.90 -27.05 9.63
CA GLU A 220 14.91 -27.90 10.28
C GLU A 220 14.59 -29.38 10.05
N ASN A 221 15.63 -30.18 9.77
CA ASN A 221 15.53 -31.62 9.51
C ASN A 221 14.63 -31.96 8.32
N LEU A 222 15.20 -31.95 7.11
CA LEU A 222 14.50 -32.34 5.88
C LEU A 222 14.10 -33.82 5.94
N ILE A 223 12.81 -34.11 5.78
CA ILE A 223 12.23 -35.46 5.84
C ILE A 223 11.74 -35.99 4.50
N ASP A 224 11.39 -35.09 3.57
CA ASP A 224 10.99 -35.47 2.21
C ASP A 224 11.19 -34.34 1.20
N VAL A 225 11.19 -34.71 -0.08
CA VAL A 225 11.30 -33.78 -1.22
C VAL A 225 10.39 -34.24 -2.35
N ILE A 226 9.46 -33.37 -2.77
CA ILE A 226 8.61 -33.61 -3.94
C ILE A 226 9.22 -32.85 -5.13
N PRO A 227 9.62 -33.53 -6.22
CA PRO A 227 10.10 -32.85 -7.42
C PRO A 227 8.95 -32.14 -8.12
N CYS A 228 9.16 -30.91 -8.59
CA CYS A 228 8.15 -30.16 -9.33
C CYS A 228 8.68 -29.59 -10.64
N ASN A 229 7.76 -29.18 -11.51
CA ASN A 229 8.12 -28.53 -12.77
C ASN A 229 8.08 -27.01 -12.62
N ARG A 230 8.71 -26.29 -13.56
CA ARG A 230 8.80 -24.82 -13.51
C ARG A 230 7.46 -24.11 -13.65
N GLN A 231 6.43 -24.75 -14.21
CA GLN A 231 5.09 -24.16 -14.33
C GLN A 231 4.33 -24.21 -13.00
N ASN A 232 4.68 -25.13 -12.09
CA ASN A 232 4.27 -25.11 -10.68
C ASN A 232 4.93 -23.95 -9.89
N ALA A 233 5.10 -22.78 -10.50
CA ALA A 233 5.78 -21.64 -9.87
C ALA A 233 5.01 -21.05 -8.67
N TYR A 234 3.74 -21.47 -8.48
CA TYR A 234 2.84 -21.01 -7.43
C TYR A 234 2.09 -22.20 -6.78
N PRO A 235 2.79 -23.16 -6.16
CA PRO A 235 2.12 -24.20 -5.41
C PRO A 235 1.60 -23.60 -4.10
N SER A 236 0.37 -23.94 -3.75
CA SER A 236 -0.25 -23.59 -2.48
C SER A 236 -0.32 -24.83 -1.62
N PHE A 237 -0.15 -24.65 -0.31
CA PHE A 237 -0.17 -25.72 0.67
C PHE A 237 -1.22 -25.42 1.74
N ASP A 238 -1.83 -26.47 2.29
CA ASP A 238 -2.73 -26.34 3.44
C ASP A 238 -2.76 -27.64 4.24
N TRP A 239 -2.32 -27.62 5.49
CA TRP A 239 -2.21 -28.82 6.31
C TRP A 239 -3.58 -29.36 6.72
N ILE A 240 -3.76 -30.68 6.55
CA ILE A 240 -4.97 -31.40 7.00
C ILE A 240 -4.72 -31.98 8.39
N ASP A 241 -3.57 -32.64 8.55
CA ASP A 241 -3.09 -33.22 9.79
C ASP A 241 -1.55 -33.32 9.78
N GLU A 242 -0.95 -33.94 10.81
CA GLU A 242 0.50 -34.10 10.92
C GLU A 242 1.17 -34.91 9.79
N ASN A 243 0.41 -35.62 8.96
CA ASN A 243 0.90 -36.49 7.89
C ASN A 243 0.34 -36.14 6.52
N LYS A 244 -0.74 -35.36 6.44
CA LYS A 244 -1.43 -35.02 5.18
C LYS A 244 -1.56 -33.52 5.00
N PHE A 245 -1.34 -33.06 3.79
CA PHE A 245 -1.62 -31.67 3.40
C PHE A 245 -2.10 -31.60 1.95
N TRP A 246 -2.87 -30.56 1.66
CA TRP A 246 -3.22 -30.18 0.31
C TRP A 246 -2.04 -29.54 -0.40
N ILE A 247 -1.89 -29.83 -1.68
CA ILE A 247 -0.90 -29.23 -2.57
C ILE A 247 -1.52 -28.94 -3.92
N THR A 248 -1.33 -27.74 -4.47
CA THR A 248 -1.67 -27.47 -5.87
C THR A 248 -0.52 -27.84 -6.80
N PHE A 249 -0.83 -28.60 -7.83
CA PHE A 249 0.18 -29.24 -8.67
C PHE A 249 -0.33 -29.55 -10.07
N ASN A 250 0.55 -29.64 -11.06
CA ASN A 250 0.30 -30.39 -12.29
C ASN A 250 1.34 -31.51 -12.47
N LEU A 251 0.87 -32.70 -12.85
CA LEU A 251 1.73 -33.87 -13.09
C LEU A 251 2.41 -33.78 -14.46
N ASN A 252 1.67 -33.34 -15.49
CA ASN A 252 2.20 -33.01 -16.81
C ASN A 252 2.14 -31.50 -17.06
N LYS A 253 3.08 -30.98 -17.86
CA LYS A 253 3.20 -29.55 -18.20
C LYS A 253 1.97 -28.97 -18.93
N SER A 254 1.22 -29.82 -19.62
CA SER A 254 0.00 -29.44 -20.35
C SER A 254 -1.23 -29.35 -19.46
N ASP A 255 -1.16 -29.90 -18.25
CA ASP A 255 -2.33 -30.07 -17.39
C ASP A 255 -2.51 -28.84 -16.51
N SER A 256 -3.77 -28.54 -16.17
CA SER A 256 -4.12 -27.52 -15.18
C SER A 256 -3.41 -27.78 -13.84
N ILE A 257 -3.04 -26.70 -13.16
CA ILE A 257 -2.54 -26.78 -11.78
C ILE A 257 -3.77 -26.87 -10.88
N LYS A 258 -3.90 -27.99 -10.17
CA LYS A 258 -5.08 -28.32 -9.37
C LYS A 258 -4.71 -28.95 -8.02
N PRO A 259 -5.61 -28.99 -7.03
CA PRO A 259 -5.34 -29.55 -5.72
C PRO A 259 -5.18 -31.07 -5.72
N PHE A 260 -4.27 -31.56 -4.90
CA PHE A 260 -4.06 -32.97 -4.52
C PHE A 260 -3.86 -33.06 -3.01
N ILE A 261 -4.04 -34.24 -2.43
CA ILE A 261 -3.59 -34.51 -1.06
C ILE A 261 -2.28 -35.28 -1.13
N TYR A 262 -1.25 -34.81 -0.44
CA TYR A 262 -0.02 -35.56 -0.26
C TYR A 262 0.00 -36.24 1.10
N ASP A 263 0.22 -37.55 1.13
CA ASP A 263 0.38 -38.34 2.35
C ASP A 263 1.87 -38.63 2.60
N LEU A 264 2.41 -38.10 3.69
CA LEU A 264 3.81 -38.23 4.10
C LEU A 264 4.21 -39.67 4.48
N LYS A 265 3.27 -40.47 4.99
CA LYS A 265 3.54 -41.87 5.38
C LYS A 265 3.67 -42.75 4.15
N THR A 266 2.80 -42.57 3.16
CA THR A 266 2.80 -43.39 1.94
C THR A 266 3.61 -42.78 0.81
N ARG A 267 3.95 -41.48 0.90
CA ARG A 267 4.59 -40.66 -0.13
C ARG A 267 3.83 -40.64 -1.45
N ARG A 268 2.50 -40.56 -1.37
CA ARG A 268 1.61 -40.58 -2.53
C ARG A 268 0.79 -39.30 -2.64
N LEU A 269 0.55 -38.90 -3.88
CA LEU A 269 -0.44 -37.88 -4.25
C LEU A 269 -1.78 -38.57 -4.52
N GLU A 270 -2.81 -38.17 -3.79
CA GLU A 270 -4.19 -38.64 -3.91
C GLU A 270 -5.01 -37.58 -4.68
N THR A 271 -5.74 -38.00 -5.71
CA THR A 271 -6.69 -37.13 -6.42
C THR A 271 -7.95 -36.94 -5.57
N GLN A 272 -8.59 -35.79 -5.73
CA GLN A 272 -9.81 -35.43 -5.00
C GLN A 272 -10.90 -35.07 -5.99
N ASP A 273 -11.24 -36.03 -6.86
CA ASP A 273 -12.17 -35.84 -7.98
C ASP A 273 -13.59 -35.52 -7.50
N ASP A 274 -13.96 -35.98 -6.29
CA ASP A 274 -15.24 -35.69 -5.67
C ASP A 274 -15.36 -34.25 -5.16
N VAL A 275 -14.24 -33.60 -4.84
CA VAL A 275 -14.23 -32.19 -4.41
C VAL A 275 -14.06 -31.26 -5.62
N ILE A 276 -13.14 -31.60 -6.52
CA ILE A 276 -12.69 -30.70 -7.59
C ILE A 276 -13.60 -30.78 -8.82
N GLY A 277 -14.23 -31.94 -9.06
CA GLY A 277 -15.27 -32.20 -10.06
C GLY A 277 -15.29 -31.28 -11.28
N LEU A 278 -14.35 -31.46 -12.22
CA LEU A 278 -14.38 -30.76 -13.51
C LEU A 278 -14.63 -31.73 -14.65
N ALA A 279 -15.34 -31.25 -15.69
CA ALA A 279 -15.53 -32.00 -16.91
C ALA A 279 -14.17 -32.32 -17.57
N ALA A 280 -14.04 -33.49 -18.18
CA ALA A 280 -12.81 -33.96 -18.83
C ALA A 280 -12.24 -33.01 -19.92
N ASN A 281 -13.07 -32.07 -20.41
CA ASN A 281 -12.73 -31.10 -21.45
C ASN A 281 -12.62 -29.65 -20.92
N SER A 282 -12.41 -29.45 -19.63
CA SER A 282 -12.27 -28.10 -19.08
C SER A 282 -11.01 -27.42 -19.65
N PRO A 283 -11.10 -26.15 -20.09
CA PRO A 283 -9.93 -25.41 -20.53
C PRO A 283 -8.91 -25.29 -19.40
N PHE A 284 -7.63 -25.10 -19.77
CA PHE A 284 -6.53 -24.95 -18.81
C PHE A 284 -6.84 -23.88 -17.74
N TYR A 285 -6.50 -24.17 -16.49
CA TYR A 285 -6.65 -23.26 -15.35
C TYR A 285 -5.54 -23.48 -14.33
N ILE A 286 -5.38 -22.53 -13.41
CA ILE A 286 -4.41 -22.57 -12.31
C ILE A 286 -5.14 -22.27 -11.00
N ASP A 287 -5.16 -23.25 -10.09
CA ASP A 287 -5.50 -23.03 -8.69
C ASP A 287 -4.24 -22.53 -7.96
N GLY A 288 -4.09 -21.21 -7.84
CA GLY A 288 -2.87 -20.55 -7.37
C GLY A 288 -2.78 -20.41 -5.85
N PHE A 289 -3.91 -20.44 -5.15
CA PHE A 289 -4.00 -20.46 -3.69
C PHE A 289 -5.20 -21.28 -3.27
N ILE A 290 -5.08 -22.08 -2.20
CA ILE A 290 -6.18 -22.87 -1.65
C ILE A 290 -6.25 -22.78 -0.13
N LYS A 291 -7.46 -22.93 0.41
CA LYS A 291 -7.67 -23.11 1.84
C LYS A 291 -8.86 -24.03 2.10
N ALA A 292 -8.65 -25.09 2.87
CA ALA A 292 -9.68 -26.03 3.25
C ALA A 292 -10.69 -25.35 4.18
N TYR A 293 -11.97 -25.63 3.94
CA TYR A 293 -13.04 -25.18 4.81
C TYR A 293 -14.13 -26.25 4.88
N ARG A 294 -14.24 -26.85 6.07
CA ARG A 294 -15.13 -27.99 6.35
C ARG A 294 -14.85 -29.13 5.37
N GLN A 295 -15.82 -29.54 4.58
CA GLN A 295 -15.69 -30.61 3.58
C GLN A 295 -15.35 -30.10 2.16
N GLY A 296 -15.10 -28.80 2.01
CA GLY A 296 -14.79 -28.20 0.72
C GLY A 296 -13.47 -27.43 0.74
N LEU A 297 -13.20 -26.73 -0.36
CA LEU A 297 -11.95 -26.04 -0.62
C LEU A 297 -12.22 -24.69 -1.26
N PHE A 298 -11.72 -23.61 -0.65
CA PHE A 298 -11.59 -22.33 -1.34
C PHE A 298 -10.41 -22.39 -2.30
N SER A 299 -10.57 -21.83 -3.49
CA SER A 299 -9.51 -21.70 -4.48
C SER A 299 -9.50 -20.31 -5.11
N LEU A 300 -8.30 -19.73 -5.25
CA LEU A 300 -8.04 -18.61 -6.17
C LEU A 300 -7.65 -19.20 -7.53
N ARG A 301 -8.64 -19.28 -8.42
CA ARG A 301 -8.51 -19.91 -9.74
C ARG A 301 -8.32 -18.86 -10.83
N GLU A 302 -7.23 -18.97 -11.57
CA GLU A 302 -7.00 -18.27 -12.84
C GLU A 302 -7.41 -19.18 -14.01
N ASP A 303 -8.22 -18.67 -14.93
CA ASP A 303 -8.61 -19.40 -16.14
C ASP A 303 -7.68 -19.13 -17.35
N HIS A 304 -7.93 -19.81 -18.46
CA HIS A 304 -7.21 -19.62 -19.73
C HIS A 304 -7.25 -18.19 -20.30
N LEU A 305 -8.17 -17.33 -19.85
CA LEU A 305 -8.26 -15.91 -20.23
C LEU A 305 -7.55 -14.99 -19.23
N LYS A 306 -6.86 -15.56 -18.23
CA LYS A 306 -6.22 -14.86 -17.11
C LYS A 306 -7.21 -14.13 -16.21
N GLN A 307 -8.47 -14.54 -16.19
CA GLN A 307 -9.44 -14.04 -15.23
C GLN A 307 -9.29 -14.83 -13.93
N THR A 308 -9.18 -14.12 -12.81
CA THR A 308 -9.02 -14.76 -11.50
C THR A 308 -10.30 -14.67 -10.70
N LYS A 309 -10.70 -15.78 -10.07
CA LYS A 309 -11.90 -15.87 -9.24
C LYS A 309 -11.58 -16.56 -7.93
N LEU A 310 -12.15 -16.05 -6.83
CA LEU A 310 -12.25 -16.82 -5.59
C LEU A 310 -13.49 -17.70 -5.69
N ILE A 311 -13.29 -19.01 -5.62
CA ILE A 311 -14.35 -20.01 -5.74
C ILE A 311 -14.34 -20.92 -4.52
N TYR A 312 -15.51 -21.43 -4.14
CA TYR A 312 -15.65 -22.53 -3.20
C TYR A 312 -16.03 -23.80 -3.96
N LEU A 313 -15.31 -24.89 -3.70
CA LEU A 313 -15.46 -26.21 -4.33
C LEU A 313 -15.93 -27.22 -3.29
N LYS A 314 -17.01 -27.94 -3.57
CA LYS A 314 -17.51 -29.05 -2.73
C LYS A 314 -18.43 -29.96 -3.55
N ASP A 315 -18.31 -31.28 -3.39
CA ASP A 315 -19.19 -32.28 -4.00
C ASP A 315 -19.40 -32.09 -5.51
N ARG A 316 -18.32 -31.77 -6.24
CA ARG A 316 -18.30 -31.45 -7.68
C ARG A 316 -19.14 -30.23 -8.08
N GLN A 317 -19.50 -29.40 -7.12
CA GLN A 317 -20.14 -28.11 -7.33
C GLN A 317 -19.16 -26.98 -7.04
N GLN A 318 -19.39 -25.85 -7.68
CA GLN A 318 -18.61 -24.64 -7.44
C GLN A 318 -19.53 -23.43 -7.24
N LYS A 319 -19.12 -22.53 -6.35
CA LYS A 319 -19.71 -21.20 -6.18
C LYS A 319 -18.62 -20.16 -6.37
N THR A 320 -18.84 -19.19 -7.26
CA THR A 320 -17.97 -18.02 -7.35
C THR A 320 -18.29 -17.08 -6.20
N ILE A 321 -17.30 -16.78 -5.37
CA ILE A 321 -17.39 -15.89 -4.23
C ILE A 321 -17.09 -14.45 -4.65
N PHE A 322 -16.03 -14.27 -5.44
CA PHE A 322 -15.57 -12.96 -5.89
C PHE A 322 -14.81 -13.06 -7.22
N GLU A 323 -14.96 -12.07 -8.09
CA GLU A 323 -14.24 -11.95 -9.36
C GLU A 323 -13.21 -10.82 -9.28
N TYR A 324 -11.97 -11.13 -9.63
CA TYR A 324 -10.85 -10.21 -9.49
C TYR A 324 -10.47 -9.56 -10.81
N ALA A 325 -10.17 -8.26 -10.75
CA ALA A 325 -9.54 -7.52 -11.83
C ALA A 325 -8.02 -7.78 -11.91
N ALA A 326 -7.40 -8.15 -10.79
CA ALA A 326 -5.98 -8.48 -10.69
C ALA A 326 -5.76 -9.61 -9.68
N ILE A 327 -4.74 -10.45 -9.92
CA ILE A 327 -4.50 -11.68 -9.15
C ILE A 327 -4.20 -11.35 -7.66
N PRO A 328 -5.07 -11.75 -6.72
CA PRO A 328 -4.75 -11.74 -5.29
C PRO A 328 -3.75 -12.87 -4.96
N TYR A 329 -2.98 -12.71 -3.89
CA TYR A 329 -1.97 -13.69 -3.52
C TYR A 329 -2.46 -14.73 -2.51
N SER A 330 -3.39 -14.38 -1.60
CA SER A 330 -3.97 -15.32 -0.64
C SER A 330 -5.34 -14.86 -0.11
N ILE A 331 -5.93 -15.70 0.73
CA ILE A 331 -7.12 -15.43 1.56
C ILE A 331 -6.84 -15.89 2.99
N ALA A 332 -7.52 -15.30 3.97
CA ALA A 332 -7.50 -15.75 5.36
C ALA A 332 -8.85 -16.34 5.76
N LEU A 333 -8.84 -17.33 6.64
CA LEU A 333 -10.04 -18.00 7.12
C LEU A 333 -9.96 -18.14 8.64
N SER A 334 -10.98 -17.67 9.35
CA SER A 334 -11.14 -17.80 10.79
C SER A 334 -12.49 -18.43 11.11
N GLU A 335 -12.49 -19.67 11.60
CA GLU A 335 -13.71 -20.45 11.86
C GLU A 335 -14.70 -20.38 10.68
N ASP A 336 -15.73 -19.53 10.76
CA ASP A 336 -16.75 -19.29 9.73
C ASP A 336 -16.67 -17.88 9.13
N THR A 337 -15.49 -17.26 9.07
CA THR A 337 -15.28 -15.94 8.45
C THR A 337 -14.11 -15.97 7.47
N LEU A 338 -14.39 -15.58 6.23
CA LEU A 338 -13.44 -15.46 5.15
C LEU A 338 -12.98 -14.02 5.00
N PHE A 339 -11.67 -13.77 4.98
CA PHE A 339 -11.08 -12.46 4.74
C PHE A 339 -10.27 -12.49 3.44
N PHE A 340 -10.45 -11.47 2.60
CA PHE A 340 -9.78 -11.40 1.31
C PHE A 340 -9.67 -9.96 0.84
N THR A 341 -8.69 -9.67 0.00
CA THR A 341 -8.51 -8.34 -0.57
C THR A 341 -9.51 -8.09 -1.70
N GLY A 342 -10.14 -6.93 -1.80
CA GLY A 342 -11.00 -6.56 -2.92
C GLY A 342 -10.23 -5.96 -4.11
N ASN A 343 -10.97 -5.56 -5.15
CA ASN A 343 -10.40 -5.01 -6.39
C ASN A 343 -9.82 -3.60 -6.24
N HIS A 344 -10.12 -2.91 -5.15
CA HIS A 344 -9.70 -1.55 -4.84
C HIS A 344 -8.67 -1.52 -3.70
N ASN A 345 -7.98 -2.64 -3.41
CA ASN A 345 -7.00 -2.77 -2.34
C ASN A 345 -7.57 -2.65 -0.90
N GLU A 346 -8.87 -2.91 -0.73
CA GLU A 346 -9.58 -3.02 0.53
C GLU A 346 -9.50 -4.43 1.11
N LEU A 347 -9.66 -4.59 2.43
CA LEU A 347 -9.82 -5.91 3.06
C LEU A 347 -11.30 -6.14 3.34
N LEU A 348 -11.85 -7.16 2.71
CA LEU A 348 -13.23 -7.59 2.86
C LEU A 348 -13.31 -8.77 3.83
N GLN A 349 -14.44 -8.88 4.51
CA GLN A 349 -14.81 -10.05 5.28
C GLN A 349 -16.17 -10.58 4.83
N LEU A 350 -16.31 -11.89 4.74
CA LEU A 350 -17.55 -12.58 4.42
C LEU A 350 -17.80 -13.64 5.50
N ARG A 351 -18.94 -13.51 6.19
CA ARG A 351 -19.39 -14.52 7.14
C ARG A 351 -19.92 -15.72 6.37
N LEU A 352 -19.44 -16.91 6.66
CA LEU A 352 -19.78 -18.13 5.95
C LEU A 352 -20.90 -18.87 6.67
N GLU A 353 -21.87 -19.33 5.90
CA GLU A 353 -22.93 -20.21 6.39
C GLU A 353 -22.51 -21.67 6.29
N ASN A 354 -23.33 -22.56 6.87
CA ASN A 354 -23.08 -24.00 6.79
C ASN A 354 -23.09 -24.53 5.36
N ASN A 355 -23.92 -23.92 4.49
CA ASN A 355 -24.00 -24.26 3.07
C ASN A 355 -23.57 -23.10 2.18
N VAL A 356 -22.25 -22.93 2.02
CA VAL A 356 -21.65 -21.87 1.19
C VAL A 356 -22.12 -21.90 -0.27
N LEU A 357 -22.47 -23.08 -0.81
CA LEU A 357 -22.89 -23.23 -2.21
C LEU A 357 -24.22 -22.50 -2.50
N GLU A 358 -25.13 -22.45 -1.52
CA GLU A 358 -26.44 -21.81 -1.63
C GLU A 358 -26.49 -20.42 -0.99
N GLN A 359 -25.45 -20.06 -0.24
CA GLN A 359 -25.37 -18.80 0.49
C GLN A 359 -25.48 -17.57 -0.44
N ASN A 360 -26.18 -16.54 0.03
CA ASN A 360 -26.12 -15.19 -0.55
C ASN A 360 -24.83 -14.49 -0.14
N LEU A 361 -24.08 -14.00 -1.12
CA LEU A 361 -22.73 -13.49 -0.93
C LEU A 361 -22.74 -11.98 -0.78
N GLU A 362 -22.62 -11.52 0.46
CA GLU A 362 -22.55 -10.10 0.79
C GLU A 362 -21.30 -9.80 1.62
N PRO A 363 -20.12 -9.63 0.97
CA PRO A 363 -18.91 -9.23 1.66
C PRO A 363 -19.09 -7.84 2.29
N SER A 364 -18.57 -7.67 3.50
CA SER A 364 -18.54 -6.40 4.21
C SER A 364 -17.12 -5.87 4.30
N LEU A 365 -16.98 -4.55 4.35
CA LEU A 365 -15.69 -3.89 4.47
C LEU A 365 -15.14 -4.07 5.89
N LEU A 366 -13.96 -4.71 6.02
CA LEU A 366 -13.23 -4.80 7.29
C LEU A 366 -12.20 -3.67 7.42
N LEU A 367 -11.38 -3.50 6.37
CA LEU A 367 -10.43 -2.40 6.27
C LEU A 367 -10.63 -1.72 4.92
N ALA A 368 -10.85 -0.40 4.93
CA ALA A 368 -10.83 0.39 3.71
C ALA A 368 -9.53 0.18 2.93
N SER A 369 -9.57 0.51 1.64
CA SER A 369 -8.38 0.54 0.78
C SER A 369 -7.21 1.16 1.53
N GLN A 370 -5.99 0.62 1.36
CA GLN A 370 -4.76 1.18 1.95
C GLN A 370 -3.87 1.83 0.87
N ALA A 371 -3.08 2.80 1.29
CA ALA A 371 -2.13 3.61 0.54
C ALA A 371 -1.03 2.75 -0.06
N VAL A 372 -0.58 1.85 0.79
CA VAL A 372 0.30 0.75 0.50
C VAL A 372 -0.54 -0.47 0.20
N LYS A 373 -0.11 -1.27 -0.77
CA LYS A 373 -0.76 -2.52 -1.13
C LYS A 373 -0.95 -3.41 0.09
N ILE A 374 -2.18 -3.84 0.34
CA ILE A 374 -2.54 -4.95 1.23
C ILE A 374 -2.34 -6.23 0.40
N ALA A 375 -1.59 -7.18 0.94
CA ALA A 375 -1.51 -8.49 0.35
C ALA A 375 -1.43 -9.56 1.44
N ASP A 376 -1.49 -10.81 0.99
CA ASP A 376 -1.20 -11.99 1.78
C ASP A 376 -1.96 -12.06 3.12
N PRO A 377 -3.30 -11.85 3.17
CA PRO A 377 -4.03 -12.02 4.42
C PRO A 377 -3.93 -13.47 4.90
N LEU A 378 -3.53 -13.68 6.15
CA LEU A 378 -3.45 -14.98 6.82
C LEU A 378 -4.02 -14.91 8.24
N PHE A 379 -4.75 -15.94 8.66
CA PHE A 379 -5.27 -16.02 10.04
C PHE A 379 -4.37 -16.93 10.86
N LEU A 380 -3.60 -16.34 11.78
CA LEU A 380 -2.55 -17.03 12.56
C LEU A 380 -2.77 -16.75 14.05
N ASP A 381 -2.82 -17.81 14.87
CA ASP A 381 -3.01 -17.74 16.32
C ASP A 381 -4.15 -16.80 16.75
N GLY A 382 -5.32 -16.96 16.15
CA GLY A 382 -6.51 -16.16 16.50
C GLY A 382 -6.46 -14.70 16.04
N ASN A 383 -5.49 -14.31 15.22
CA ASN A 383 -5.34 -12.94 14.74
C ASN A 383 -5.15 -12.88 13.23
N LEU A 384 -5.71 -11.85 12.62
CA LEU A 384 -5.54 -11.61 11.19
C LEU A 384 -4.19 -10.91 10.95
N HIS A 385 -3.40 -11.45 10.05
CA HIS A 385 -2.13 -10.88 9.60
C HIS A 385 -2.23 -10.54 8.13
N LEU A 386 -1.47 -9.54 7.69
CA LEU A 386 -1.36 -9.18 6.27
C LEU A 386 -0.03 -8.49 5.99
N THR A 387 0.39 -8.47 4.73
CA THR A 387 1.54 -7.69 4.28
C THR A 387 1.12 -6.30 3.82
N LEU A 388 1.93 -5.30 4.17
CA LEU A 388 1.86 -3.94 3.66
C LEU A 388 3.14 -3.59 2.93
N GLY A 389 3.04 -2.80 1.85
CA GLY A 389 4.22 -2.16 1.22
C GLY A 389 5.02 -3.05 0.27
N ASN A 390 4.43 -4.16 -0.17
CA ASN A 390 4.91 -5.02 -1.26
C ASN A 390 4.83 -4.31 -2.65
N ALA A 391 5.24 -3.04 -2.71
CA ALA A 391 5.31 -2.19 -3.90
C ALA A 391 6.45 -1.17 -3.74
N SER A 392 7.23 -0.93 -4.80
CA SER A 392 8.20 0.18 -4.84
C SER A 392 7.47 1.52 -4.82
N LYS A 393 7.98 2.50 -4.08
CA LYS A 393 7.39 3.85 -4.07
C LYS A 393 8.01 4.70 -5.17
N GLU A 394 7.15 5.29 -5.99
CA GLU A 394 7.57 6.28 -6.99
C GLU A 394 7.75 7.65 -6.32
N PHE A 395 8.87 8.32 -6.59
CA PHE A 395 9.21 9.64 -6.05
C PHE A 395 9.85 10.50 -7.14
N ILE A 396 9.84 11.82 -6.98
CA ILE A 396 10.48 12.74 -7.92
C ILE A 396 11.86 13.07 -7.39
N THR A 397 12.85 13.04 -8.27
CA THR A 397 14.19 13.52 -7.96
C THR A 397 14.70 14.45 -9.07
N SER A 398 15.80 15.10 -8.78
CA SER A 398 16.46 16.04 -9.69
C SER A 398 17.78 15.50 -10.21
N TYR A 399 18.16 15.89 -11.42
CA TYR A 399 19.48 15.58 -11.97
C TYR A 399 20.62 16.09 -11.07
N SER A 400 20.46 17.26 -10.44
CA SER A 400 21.45 17.78 -9.48
C SER A 400 21.45 17.10 -8.11
N GLN A 401 20.45 16.23 -7.83
CA GLN A 401 20.20 15.59 -6.52
C GLN A 401 19.93 16.53 -5.35
N LYS A 402 19.66 17.81 -5.64
CA LYS A 402 19.31 18.80 -4.59
C LYS A 402 17.84 18.76 -4.20
N TYR A 403 17.02 18.18 -5.05
CA TYR A 403 15.58 18.04 -4.86
C TYR A 403 15.17 16.58 -4.90
N GLU A 404 14.46 16.18 -3.87
CA GLU A 404 13.77 14.90 -3.77
C GLU A 404 12.39 15.16 -3.17
N PHE A 405 11.37 14.55 -3.74
CA PHE A 405 9.98 14.73 -3.33
C PHE A 405 9.26 13.39 -3.27
N HIS A 406 8.61 13.15 -2.13
CA HIS A 406 7.87 11.93 -1.84
C HIS A 406 6.41 12.25 -1.55
N LEU A 407 5.52 11.38 -2.00
CA LEU A 407 4.16 11.27 -1.49
C LEU A 407 4.04 9.95 -0.71
N GLU A 408 3.14 9.94 0.28
CA GLU A 408 2.93 8.78 1.18
C GLU A 408 2.68 7.48 0.39
N ASP A 409 1.94 7.59 -0.71
CA ASP A 409 1.41 6.47 -1.52
C ASP A 409 2.13 6.37 -2.89
N GLY A 410 3.15 7.21 -3.10
CA GLY A 410 3.90 7.31 -4.34
C GLY A 410 3.36 8.39 -5.30
N VAL A 411 4.26 8.87 -6.16
CA VAL A 411 3.98 9.85 -7.21
C VAL A 411 3.46 9.12 -8.45
N ARG A 412 2.33 9.58 -8.99
CA ARG A 412 1.72 9.05 -10.22
C ARG A 412 2.06 9.86 -11.46
N ASP A 413 2.07 11.18 -11.33
CA ASP A 413 2.49 12.12 -12.39
C ASP A 413 2.84 13.48 -11.79
N PHE A 414 3.52 14.34 -12.55
CA PHE A 414 3.90 15.69 -12.15
C PHE A 414 4.05 16.63 -13.33
N THR A 415 3.89 17.94 -13.14
CA THR A 415 4.19 18.96 -14.16
C THR A 415 4.69 20.24 -13.50
N TYR A 416 5.47 21.02 -14.23
CA TYR A 416 5.90 22.35 -13.81
C TYR A 416 5.41 23.38 -14.83
N THR A 417 4.49 24.23 -14.39
CA THR A 417 3.82 25.22 -15.24
C THR A 417 3.55 26.47 -14.40
N ASP A 418 3.76 27.66 -14.95
CA ASP A 418 3.52 28.95 -14.27
C ASP A 418 4.13 29.03 -12.85
N ASP A 419 5.41 28.66 -12.76
CA ASP A 419 6.18 28.57 -11.51
C ASP A 419 5.57 27.68 -10.42
N THR A 420 4.70 26.77 -10.82
CA THR A 420 3.98 25.86 -9.92
C THR A 420 4.30 24.41 -10.30
N LEU A 421 4.93 23.69 -9.39
CA LEU A 421 5.12 22.25 -9.49
C LEU A 421 3.84 21.58 -8.98
N SER A 422 3.06 20.98 -9.87
CA SER A 422 1.86 20.22 -9.52
C SER A 422 2.17 18.74 -9.58
N ILE A 423 1.81 18.01 -8.53
CA ILE A 423 2.20 16.61 -8.33
C ILE A 423 0.96 15.83 -7.96
N MET A 424 0.70 14.74 -8.68
CA MET A 424 -0.39 13.83 -8.43
C MET A 424 0.16 12.58 -7.76
N GLY A 425 -0.35 12.28 -6.57
CA GLY A 425 -0.23 10.98 -5.94
C GLY A 425 -1.53 10.21 -6.04
N LEU A 426 -1.42 8.89 -5.85
CA LEU A 426 -2.59 8.06 -5.61
C LEU A 426 -3.01 8.21 -4.15
N THR A 427 -4.30 7.99 -3.89
CA THR A 427 -4.83 7.85 -2.52
C THR A 427 -5.80 6.69 -2.49
N HIS A 428 -6.15 6.25 -1.28
CA HIS A 428 -7.18 5.26 -0.99
C HIS A 428 -8.47 5.36 -1.81
N PHE A 429 -8.95 6.57 -2.08
CA PHE A 429 -10.26 6.83 -2.71
C PHE A 429 -10.15 7.58 -4.03
N GLY A 430 -8.95 7.78 -4.58
CA GLY A 430 -8.73 8.55 -5.80
C GLY A 430 -7.33 9.16 -5.84
N TYR A 431 -7.22 10.48 -5.78
CA TYR A 431 -5.96 11.20 -6.01
C TYR A 431 -5.69 12.30 -4.98
N VAL A 432 -4.42 12.53 -4.68
CA VAL A 432 -3.96 13.73 -3.99
C VAL A 432 -3.20 14.58 -4.99
N ILE A 433 -3.52 15.88 -5.06
CA ILE A 433 -2.77 16.84 -5.84
C ILE A 433 -2.12 17.82 -4.88
N GLU A 434 -0.80 17.85 -4.90
CA GLU A 434 0.02 18.84 -4.21
C GLU A 434 0.57 19.83 -5.23
N GLN A 435 0.32 21.12 -5.03
CA GLN A 435 0.92 22.19 -5.78
C GLN A 435 1.94 22.90 -4.89
N ARG A 436 3.14 23.09 -5.44
CA ARG A 436 4.23 23.82 -4.79
C ARG A 436 4.60 25.05 -5.59
N LYS A 437 4.72 26.17 -4.90
CA LYS A 437 5.23 27.42 -5.45
C LYS A 437 6.44 27.83 -4.63
N ASP A 438 7.57 28.06 -5.30
CA ASP A 438 8.85 28.38 -4.66
C ASP A 438 9.36 27.35 -3.63
N GLY A 439 8.93 26.10 -3.76
CA GLY A 439 9.31 24.99 -2.89
C GLY A 439 8.34 24.74 -1.73
N ASP A 440 7.51 25.73 -1.42
CA ASP A 440 6.48 25.65 -0.39
C ASP A 440 5.19 25.06 -0.94
N VAL A 441 4.48 24.30 -0.10
CA VAL A 441 3.15 23.76 -0.43
C VAL A 441 2.17 24.92 -0.50
N SER A 442 1.73 25.26 -1.72
CA SER A 442 0.77 26.33 -1.96
C SER A 442 -0.67 25.81 -1.96
N LYS A 443 -0.89 24.55 -2.37
CA LYS A 443 -2.20 23.90 -2.37
C LYS A 443 -2.05 22.40 -2.18
N LEU A 444 -2.93 21.81 -1.38
CA LEU A 444 -3.06 20.36 -1.26
C LEU A 444 -4.55 20.01 -1.41
N LYS A 445 -4.88 19.08 -2.30
CA LYS A 445 -6.27 18.71 -2.59
C LYS A 445 -6.42 17.21 -2.75
N TYR A 446 -7.36 16.64 -2.01
CA TYR A 446 -7.79 15.26 -2.16
C TYR A 446 -9.01 15.20 -3.08
N ILE A 447 -9.05 14.19 -3.94
CA ILE A 447 -10.08 13.97 -4.94
C ILE A 447 -10.52 12.51 -4.82
N GLU A 448 -11.72 12.31 -4.27
CA GLU A 448 -12.34 11.00 -4.21
C GLU A 448 -13.07 10.72 -5.53
N THR A 449 -12.73 9.62 -6.21
CA THR A 449 -13.25 9.27 -7.54
C THR A 449 -12.90 7.82 -7.89
N ASP A 450 -13.79 7.14 -8.62
CA ASP A 450 -13.58 5.83 -9.25
C ASP A 450 -12.94 5.91 -10.66
N LYS A 451 -12.93 7.11 -11.25
CA LYS A 451 -12.32 7.41 -12.56
C LYS A 451 -10.81 7.16 -12.57
N SER A 452 -10.32 6.63 -13.69
CA SER A 452 -8.93 6.22 -13.87
C SER A 452 -8.11 7.30 -14.59
N PHE A 453 -7.38 8.08 -13.79
CA PHE A 453 -6.42 9.07 -14.25
C PHE A 453 -4.98 8.58 -14.11
N ARG A 454 -4.16 8.97 -15.09
CA ARG A 454 -2.72 8.69 -15.15
C ARG A 454 -1.89 9.94 -15.34
N HIS A 455 -2.50 11.02 -15.81
CA HIS A 455 -1.81 12.24 -16.16
C HIS A 455 -2.46 13.45 -15.53
N LEU A 456 -1.65 14.47 -15.26
CA LEU A 456 -2.09 15.77 -14.79
C LEU A 456 -1.56 16.89 -15.70
N ALA A 457 -2.34 17.95 -15.86
CA ALA A 457 -1.94 19.21 -16.45
C ALA A 457 -2.44 20.38 -15.60
N PHE A 458 -1.70 21.48 -15.62
CA PHE A 458 -2.11 22.74 -15.01
C PHE A 458 -2.19 23.79 -16.12
N PHE A 459 -3.37 24.39 -16.29
CA PHE A 459 -3.64 25.32 -17.40
C PHE A 459 -4.70 26.34 -16.97
N GLU A 460 -4.50 27.62 -17.28
CA GLU A 460 -5.42 28.72 -16.92
C GLU A 460 -5.84 28.72 -15.43
N ASN A 461 -4.88 28.49 -14.52
CA ASN A 461 -5.11 28.36 -13.06
C ASN A 461 -6.01 27.19 -12.64
N ASP A 462 -6.35 26.28 -13.54
CA ASP A 462 -7.14 25.10 -13.28
C ASP A 462 -6.30 23.83 -13.43
N LEU A 463 -6.63 22.83 -12.60
CA LEU A 463 -6.03 21.49 -12.68
C LEU A 463 -6.91 20.59 -13.54
N TYR A 464 -6.25 19.83 -14.41
CA TYR A 464 -6.87 18.83 -15.27
C TYR A 464 -6.25 17.46 -15.00
N LEU A 465 -7.10 16.45 -14.91
CA LEU A 465 -6.73 15.04 -14.81
C LEU A 465 -7.13 14.33 -16.08
N ALA A 466 -6.25 13.45 -16.59
CA ALA A 466 -6.52 12.71 -17.81
C ALA A 466 -6.10 11.24 -17.70
N GLY A 467 -6.81 10.39 -18.44
CA GLY A 467 -6.51 8.97 -18.55
C GLY A 467 -7.57 8.26 -19.37
N ALA A 468 -7.79 6.97 -19.06
CA ALA A 468 -8.77 6.15 -19.78
C ALA A 468 -10.22 6.63 -19.59
N SER A 469 -10.48 7.39 -18.53
CA SER A 469 -11.81 7.93 -18.23
C SER A 469 -12.10 9.29 -18.87
N GLY A 470 -11.26 9.80 -19.79
CA GLY A 470 -11.42 11.14 -20.34
C GLY A 470 -10.50 12.19 -19.73
N ILE A 471 -10.76 13.44 -20.08
CA ILE A 471 -10.13 14.63 -19.53
C ILE A 471 -11.12 15.35 -18.62
N TRP A 472 -10.72 15.57 -17.38
CA TRP A 472 -11.57 16.11 -16.33
C TRP A 472 -10.93 17.31 -15.66
N LYS A 473 -11.73 18.34 -15.43
CA LYS A 473 -11.34 19.55 -14.72
C LYS A 473 -11.63 19.41 -13.23
N VAL A 474 -10.66 19.73 -12.40
CA VAL A 474 -10.76 19.68 -10.94
C VAL A 474 -11.39 20.96 -10.40
N LYS A 475 -12.55 20.85 -9.73
CA LYS A 475 -13.26 21.96 -9.05
C LYS A 475 -13.48 21.65 -7.57
N ASP A 476 -13.81 22.66 -6.76
CA ASP A 476 -13.85 22.53 -5.30
C ASP A 476 -14.82 21.47 -4.79
N LYS A 477 -15.89 21.18 -5.55
CA LYS A 477 -16.91 20.18 -5.21
C LYS A 477 -16.88 18.93 -6.09
N GLY A 478 -15.81 18.68 -6.84
CA GLY A 478 -15.68 17.46 -7.64
C GLY A 478 -14.98 17.64 -8.99
N LEU A 479 -15.30 16.74 -9.91
CA LEU A 479 -14.71 16.67 -11.25
C LEU A 479 -15.76 17.03 -12.32
N ILE A 480 -15.37 17.85 -13.29
CA ILE A 480 -16.21 18.20 -14.45
C ILE A 480 -15.58 17.61 -15.70
N GLU A 481 -16.35 16.82 -16.44
CA GLU A 481 -15.89 16.26 -17.71
C GLU A 481 -15.65 17.37 -18.73
N VAL A 482 -14.50 17.31 -19.40
CA VAL A 482 -14.12 18.24 -20.47
C VAL A 482 -14.13 17.52 -21.81
N ALA A 483 -13.69 16.27 -21.85
CA ALA A 483 -13.69 15.45 -23.05
C ALA A 483 -13.72 13.96 -22.71
N ASP A 484 -14.58 13.20 -23.40
CA ASP A 484 -14.60 11.74 -23.40
C ASP A 484 -13.55 11.22 -24.40
N LEU A 485 -12.31 11.11 -23.95
CA LEU A 485 -11.16 10.69 -24.75
C LEU A 485 -10.28 9.72 -23.94
N ASP A 486 -9.96 8.56 -24.49
CA ASP A 486 -8.95 7.66 -23.90
C ASP A 486 -7.55 8.28 -24.09
N VAL A 487 -7.07 8.97 -23.05
CA VAL A 487 -5.85 9.78 -23.09
C VAL A 487 -4.60 8.96 -22.74
N ILE A 488 -3.62 9.03 -23.63
CA ILE A 488 -2.29 8.44 -23.52
C ILE A 488 -1.31 9.38 -22.81
N ASP A 489 -1.46 10.69 -22.98
CA ASP A 489 -0.70 11.75 -22.29
C ASP A 489 -1.42 13.10 -22.40
N ILE A 490 -1.17 14.02 -21.46
CA ILE A 490 -1.67 15.41 -21.51
C ILE A 490 -0.57 16.38 -21.05
N VAL A 491 -0.36 17.47 -21.77
CA VAL A 491 0.70 18.44 -21.46
C VAL A 491 0.18 19.87 -21.50
N SER A 492 0.82 20.76 -20.73
CA SER A 492 0.57 22.19 -20.79
C SER A 492 1.83 22.98 -20.45
N ASN A 493 1.99 24.14 -21.08
CA ASN A 493 3.02 25.13 -20.74
C ASN A 493 2.42 26.41 -20.12
N GLY A 494 1.12 26.41 -19.78
CA GLY A 494 0.38 27.58 -19.27
C GLY A 494 -0.32 28.39 -20.36
N ASN A 495 0.23 28.42 -21.59
CA ASN A 495 -0.34 29.12 -22.76
C ASN A 495 -1.11 28.19 -23.70
N CYS A 496 -0.82 26.89 -23.66
CA CYS A 496 -1.52 25.86 -24.42
C CYS A 496 -1.74 24.61 -23.55
N MET A 497 -2.67 23.77 -23.97
CA MET A 497 -2.86 22.43 -23.43
C MET A 497 -3.17 21.46 -24.57
N MET A 498 -2.53 20.29 -24.55
CA MET A 498 -2.62 19.30 -25.62
C MET A 498 -2.75 17.90 -25.03
N ALA A 499 -3.53 17.04 -25.69
CA ALA A 499 -3.73 15.66 -25.32
C ALA A 499 -3.37 14.71 -26.48
N GLU A 500 -2.71 13.60 -26.14
CA GLU A 500 -2.41 12.47 -27.02
C GLU A 500 -3.44 11.39 -26.73
N ALA A 501 -4.18 10.93 -27.74
CA ALA A 501 -5.10 9.81 -27.64
C ALA A 501 -4.77 8.79 -28.74
N SER A 502 -5.30 7.58 -28.62
CA SER A 502 -5.14 6.52 -29.65
C SER A 502 -5.61 6.95 -31.03
N SER A 503 -6.54 7.90 -31.09
CA SER A 503 -7.12 8.45 -32.32
C SER A 503 -6.35 9.64 -32.89
N GLY A 504 -5.37 10.22 -32.18
CA GLY A 504 -4.58 11.36 -32.64
C GLY A 504 -4.26 12.39 -31.55
N ILE A 505 -3.86 13.59 -31.99
CA ILE A 505 -3.50 14.72 -31.12
C ILE A 505 -4.63 15.74 -31.10
N TYR A 506 -4.95 16.22 -29.90
CA TYR A 506 -6.00 17.18 -29.63
C TYR A 506 -5.42 18.41 -28.92
N SER A 507 -5.78 19.60 -29.38
CA SER A 507 -5.44 20.88 -28.73
C SER A 507 -6.66 21.43 -28.01
N PHE A 508 -6.45 22.03 -26.84
CA PHE A 508 -7.53 22.70 -26.11
C PHE A 508 -7.80 24.09 -26.72
N GLU A 509 -9.04 24.33 -27.14
CA GLU A 509 -9.49 25.61 -27.65
C GLU A 509 -10.21 26.40 -26.55
N THR A 510 -9.56 27.44 -26.02
CA THR A 510 -10.08 28.26 -24.90
C THR A 510 -11.45 28.86 -25.22
N SER A 511 -11.69 29.26 -26.46
CA SER A 511 -12.96 29.87 -26.90
C SER A 511 -14.14 28.89 -26.81
N LEU A 512 -13.89 27.61 -27.07
CA LEU A 512 -14.88 26.54 -27.06
C LEU A 512 -14.90 25.76 -25.74
N LYS A 513 -13.86 25.92 -24.91
CA LYS A 513 -13.60 25.14 -23.70
C LYS A 513 -13.62 23.62 -23.98
N ALA A 514 -13.10 23.23 -25.13
CA ALA A 514 -13.14 21.86 -25.62
C ALA A 514 -11.82 21.47 -26.29
N PHE A 515 -11.60 20.17 -26.45
CA PHE A 515 -10.45 19.63 -27.17
C PHE A 515 -10.79 19.40 -28.65
N GLU A 516 -10.04 20.04 -29.54
CA GLU A 516 -10.17 19.87 -30.99
C GLU A 516 -9.03 19.03 -31.56
N LYS A 517 -9.38 18.10 -32.45
CA LYS A 517 -8.39 17.24 -33.11
C LYS A 517 -7.55 18.04 -34.10
N ILE A 518 -6.24 18.04 -33.91
CA ILE A 518 -5.29 18.75 -34.79
C ILE A 518 -4.45 17.84 -35.69
N ALA A 519 -4.25 16.57 -35.30
CA ALA A 519 -3.55 15.59 -36.11
C ALA A 519 -4.08 14.17 -35.88
N SER A 520 -4.29 13.40 -36.95
CA SER A 520 -4.76 12.00 -36.84
C SER A 520 -3.64 10.99 -36.61
N GLN A 521 -2.39 11.33 -36.94
CA GLN A 521 -1.23 10.46 -36.80
C GLN A 521 -0.09 11.18 -36.07
N GLY A 522 -0.40 11.88 -34.98
CA GLY A 522 0.62 12.47 -34.12
C GLY A 522 0.87 11.64 -32.87
N GLU A 523 2.06 11.79 -32.29
CA GLU A 523 2.49 11.12 -31.05
C GLU A 523 3.48 12.00 -30.28
N ARG A 524 3.82 11.58 -29.05
CA ARG A 524 4.91 12.16 -28.24
C ARG A 524 4.72 13.65 -28.01
N ILE A 525 3.59 14.00 -27.43
CA ILE A 525 3.35 15.40 -27.01
C ILE A 525 4.33 15.82 -25.92
N PHE A 526 4.73 17.09 -25.91
CA PHE A 526 5.53 17.70 -24.84
C PHE A 526 5.30 19.22 -24.78
N PRO A 527 5.40 19.85 -23.60
CA PRO A 527 5.35 21.29 -23.49
C PRO A 527 6.74 21.90 -23.79
N ALA A 528 6.76 23.07 -24.41
CA ALA A 528 7.94 23.89 -24.60
C ALA A 528 7.60 25.38 -24.46
N GLN A 529 8.59 26.24 -24.32
CA GLN A 529 8.37 27.70 -24.20
C GLN A 529 7.56 28.29 -25.36
N GLU A 530 7.77 27.81 -26.60
CA GLU A 530 7.11 28.33 -27.81
C GLU A 530 5.69 27.79 -28.04
N GLY A 531 5.27 26.78 -27.27
CA GLY A 531 3.98 26.11 -27.47
C GLY A 531 4.00 24.65 -27.03
N CYS A 532 2.88 23.98 -27.29
CA CYS A 532 2.71 22.57 -27.00
C CYS A 532 3.03 21.83 -28.29
N MET A 533 4.01 20.95 -28.24
CA MET A 533 4.56 20.31 -29.42
C MET A 533 4.16 18.85 -29.50
N TYR A 534 4.14 18.32 -30.71
CA TYR A 534 3.93 16.90 -30.99
C TYR A 534 4.77 16.48 -32.21
N VAL A 535 5.00 15.19 -32.36
CA VAL A 535 5.60 14.63 -33.58
C VAL A 535 4.49 14.20 -34.53
N ASP A 536 4.44 14.81 -35.71
CA ASP A 536 3.58 14.40 -36.82
C ASP A 536 4.23 13.23 -37.56
N ASN A 537 3.65 12.03 -37.48
CA ASN A 537 4.19 10.85 -38.15
C ASN A 537 4.01 10.89 -39.68
N VAL A 538 3.11 11.75 -40.21
CA VAL A 538 2.92 11.88 -41.66
C VAL A 538 4.10 12.61 -42.29
N SER A 539 4.45 13.78 -41.75
CA SER A 539 5.59 14.56 -42.24
C SER A 539 6.91 14.20 -41.57
N ASN A 540 6.89 13.40 -40.50
CA ASN A 540 8.02 13.12 -39.62
C ASN A 540 8.69 14.41 -39.12
N THR A 541 7.88 15.34 -38.63
CA THR A 541 8.33 16.65 -38.14
C THR A 541 7.73 16.94 -36.77
N ILE A 542 8.45 17.69 -35.96
CA ILE A 542 7.92 18.31 -34.74
C ILE A 542 7.12 19.54 -35.15
N ARG A 543 5.86 19.59 -34.69
CA ARG A 543 4.95 20.71 -34.92
C ARG A 543 4.39 21.22 -33.60
N ASN A 544 4.01 22.50 -33.56
CA ASN A 544 3.28 23.08 -32.42
C ASN A 544 1.75 22.92 -32.56
N GLU A 545 1.00 23.42 -31.59
CA GLU A 545 -0.47 23.37 -31.56
C GLU A 545 -1.14 24.07 -32.75
N LYS A 546 -0.45 25.06 -33.35
CA LYS A 546 -0.86 25.77 -34.58
C LYS A 546 -0.48 25.03 -35.87
N ARG A 547 0.09 23.82 -35.74
CA ARG A 547 0.58 22.96 -36.83
C ARG A 547 1.78 23.54 -37.58
N GLU A 548 2.45 24.54 -37.03
CA GLU A 548 3.65 25.13 -37.59
C GLU A 548 4.84 24.19 -37.40
N PHE A 549 5.75 24.17 -38.37
CA PHE A 549 6.96 23.35 -38.30
C PHE A 549 7.96 23.95 -37.29
N ILE A 550 8.50 23.10 -36.42
CA ILE A 550 9.50 23.48 -35.42
C ILE A 550 10.87 22.87 -35.76
N ALA A 551 10.93 21.54 -35.90
CA ALA A 551 12.19 20.81 -36.13
C ALA A 551 11.93 19.41 -36.70
N ASN A 552 13.00 18.70 -37.07
CA ASN A 552 12.95 17.28 -37.40
C ASN A 552 13.40 16.43 -36.19
N PRO A 553 12.64 15.40 -35.78
CA PRO A 553 13.12 14.48 -34.75
C PRO A 553 14.24 13.61 -35.32
N THR A 554 15.42 13.65 -34.70
CA THR A 554 16.58 12.81 -35.08
C THR A 554 16.50 11.38 -34.56
N MET A 555 15.62 11.12 -33.58
CA MET A 555 15.40 9.81 -32.96
C MET A 555 13.91 9.57 -32.72
N ARG A 556 13.51 8.30 -32.74
CA ARG A 556 12.17 7.87 -32.29
C ARG A 556 12.15 7.65 -30.78
N LYS A 557 12.46 8.69 -30.02
CA LYS A 557 12.49 8.71 -28.54
C LYS A 557 11.60 9.83 -28.01
N ARG A 558 11.41 9.88 -26.68
CA ARG A 558 10.62 10.92 -26.01
C ARG A 558 11.41 12.22 -26.04
N ILE A 559 10.69 13.35 -26.09
CA ILE A 559 11.26 14.68 -26.27
C ILE A 559 10.79 15.57 -25.13
N PHE A 560 11.64 16.49 -24.70
CA PHE A 560 11.28 17.55 -23.76
C PHE A 560 12.16 18.78 -24.02
N GLU A 561 11.71 19.95 -23.54
CA GLU A 561 12.48 21.18 -23.58
C GLU A 561 13.22 21.41 -22.26
N TYR A 562 14.47 21.83 -22.36
CA TYR A 562 15.29 22.22 -21.23
C TYR A 562 16.24 23.35 -21.62
N LYS A 563 16.10 24.50 -20.95
CA LYS A 563 16.90 25.71 -21.17
C LYS A 563 16.78 26.24 -22.61
N GLY A 564 15.58 26.18 -23.18
CA GLY A 564 15.26 26.67 -24.52
C GLY A 564 15.74 25.76 -25.65
N THR A 565 16.26 24.56 -25.33
CA THR A 565 16.68 23.58 -26.34
C THR A 565 15.91 22.28 -26.18
N LEU A 566 15.66 21.61 -27.32
CA LEU A 566 14.95 20.34 -27.36
C LEU A 566 15.93 19.18 -27.18
N HIS A 567 15.53 18.20 -26.37
CA HIS A 567 16.36 17.03 -26.08
C HIS A 567 15.54 15.76 -26.27
N HIS A 568 16.18 14.69 -26.75
CA HIS A 568 15.65 13.34 -26.59
C HIS A 568 16.07 12.78 -25.24
N TRP A 569 15.22 11.93 -24.68
CA TRP A 569 15.61 11.08 -23.56
C TRP A 569 15.18 9.63 -23.76
N TYR A 570 16.01 8.71 -23.24
CA TYR A 570 15.75 7.28 -23.27
C TYR A 570 16.52 6.56 -22.16
N SER A 571 15.99 5.44 -21.68
CA SER A 571 16.66 4.62 -20.67
C SER A 571 17.38 3.42 -21.31
N GLU A 572 18.56 3.12 -20.81
CA GLU A 572 19.35 1.93 -21.11
C GLU A 572 19.75 1.26 -19.79
N GLY A 573 19.13 0.11 -19.48
CA GLY A 573 19.21 -0.49 -18.15
C GLY A 573 18.65 0.43 -17.05
N GLU A 574 19.45 0.67 -16.01
CA GLU A 574 19.12 1.53 -14.87
C GLU A 574 19.50 3.01 -15.07
N VAL A 575 20.01 3.38 -16.25
CA VAL A 575 20.47 4.74 -16.54
C VAL A 575 19.56 5.38 -17.58
N THR A 576 19.28 6.67 -17.42
CA THR A 576 18.56 7.46 -18.43
C THR A 576 19.47 8.48 -19.07
N HIS A 577 19.54 8.47 -20.39
CA HIS A 577 20.37 9.35 -21.19
C HIS A 577 19.54 10.51 -21.74
N ILE A 578 20.16 11.69 -21.76
CA ILE A 578 19.61 12.92 -22.34
C ILE A 578 20.58 13.38 -23.42
N VAL A 579 20.06 13.51 -24.65
CA VAL A 579 20.85 13.88 -25.83
C VAL A 579 20.20 15.07 -26.53
N ASP A 580 21.02 15.98 -27.02
CA ASP A 580 20.55 17.15 -27.75
C ASP A 580 19.86 16.71 -29.05
N LEU A 581 18.70 17.29 -29.35
CA LEU A 581 17.89 16.87 -30.49
C LEU A 581 18.57 17.14 -31.83
N SER A 582 19.33 18.22 -31.95
CA SER A 582 19.92 18.64 -33.22
C SER A 582 21.24 17.92 -33.53
N THR A 583 22.05 17.68 -32.50
CA THR A 583 23.41 17.14 -32.64
C THR A 583 23.55 15.68 -32.24
N ASN A 584 22.55 15.10 -31.55
CA ASN A 584 22.61 13.78 -30.90
C ASN A 584 23.75 13.62 -29.89
N VAL A 585 24.36 14.73 -29.44
CA VAL A 585 25.42 14.71 -28.42
C VAL A 585 24.78 14.49 -27.05
N LYS A 586 25.34 13.58 -26.26
CA LYS A 586 24.90 13.33 -24.88
C LYS A 586 25.17 14.55 -24.00
N VAL A 587 24.11 15.10 -23.44
CA VAL A 587 24.13 16.28 -22.55
C VAL A 587 24.16 15.86 -21.08
N ALA A 588 23.44 14.79 -20.71
CA ALA A 588 23.42 14.29 -19.34
C ALA A 588 23.10 12.78 -19.27
N SER A 589 23.44 12.18 -18.12
CA SER A 589 22.99 10.85 -17.71
C SER A 589 22.39 10.95 -16.31
N LEU A 590 21.12 10.61 -16.15
CA LEU A 590 20.45 10.53 -14.85
C LEU A 590 20.98 9.32 -14.07
N GLN A 591 21.07 9.41 -12.75
CA GLN A 591 21.65 8.35 -11.92
C GLN A 591 20.77 7.11 -11.78
N SER A 592 19.48 7.25 -12.05
CA SER A 592 18.52 6.15 -12.03
C SER A 592 17.61 6.22 -13.24
N ARG A 593 16.88 5.13 -13.46
CA ARG A 593 15.89 5.06 -14.52
C ARG A 593 14.78 6.06 -14.25
N ALA A 594 14.52 6.94 -15.23
CA ALA A 594 13.33 7.75 -15.26
C ALA A 594 12.13 6.85 -15.50
N LEU A 595 11.20 6.90 -14.56
CA LEU A 595 9.90 6.25 -14.64
C LEU A 595 8.89 7.25 -15.18
N LEU A 596 7.76 6.72 -15.65
CA LEU A 596 6.73 7.48 -16.35
C LEU A 596 7.22 8.00 -17.73
N LYS A 597 6.29 8.55 -18.51
CA LYS A 597 6.59 9.17 -19.81
C LYS A 597 7.06 10.63 -19.67
N ARG A 598 7.48 11.07 -18.48
CA ARG A 598 7.64 12.49 -18.19
C ARG A 598 8.97 12.82 -17.49
N VAL A 599 9.79 13.57 -18.21
CA VAL A 599 11.01 14.26 -17.75
C VAL A 599 10.80 15.72 -18.09
N ILE A 600 10.98 16.62 -17.13
CA ILE A 600 10.67 18.05 -17.31
C ILE A 600 11.86 18.93 -16.92
N GLY A 601 11.99 20.08 -17.58
CA GLY A 601 12.80 21.17 -17.08
C GLY A 601 12.18 21.81 -15.84
N TYR A 602 13.00 22.17 -14.85
CA TYR A 602 12.57 22.76 -13.59
C TYR A 602 13.64 23.70 -13.04
N LYS A 603 13.38 25.02 -13.02
CA LYS A 603 14.27 26.05 -12.43
C LYS A 603 15.77 25.87 -12.76
N GLY A 604 16.09 25.54 -14.01
CA GLY A 604 17.47 25.34 -14.47
C GLY A 604 18.08 23.96 -14.16
N ASP A 605 17.27 23.02 -13.69
CA ASP A 605 17.54 21.61 -13.44
C ASP A 605 16.54 20.72 -14.22
N ILE A 606 16.66 19.41 -14.07
CA ILE A 606 15.80 18.41 -14.71
C ILE A 606 15.16 17.57 -13.60
N LEU A 607 13.83 17.50 -13.59
CA LEU A 607 13.07 16.61 -12.70
C LEU A 607 12.60 15.37 -13.45
N TYR A 608 12.66 14.24 -12.76
CA TYR A 608 12.21 12.95 -13.24
C TYR A 608 11.67 12.10 -12.10
N ALA A 609 10.67 11.27 -12.36
CA ALA A 609 10.23 10.27 -11.40
C ALA A 609 11.17 9.06 -11.43
N THR A 610 11.39 8.43 -10.28
CA THR A 610 12.13 7.18 -10.14
C THR A 610 11.53 6.36 -8.98
N GLN A 611 12.00 5.13 -8.78
CA GLN A 611 11.48 4.24 -7.72
C GLN A 611 12.49 4.12 -6.59
N SER A 612 11.98 4.12 -5.35
CA SER A 612 12.76 3.69 -4.19
C SER A 612 12.82 2.16 -4.14
N GLY A 613 13.69 1.63 -3.29
CA GLY A 613 13.60 0.22 -2.87
C GLY A 613 12.22 -0.12 -2.29
N VAL A 614 11.94 -1.42 -2.20
CA VAL A 614 10.71 -1.93 -1.56
C VAL A 614 10.83 -1.77 -0.05
N ASN A 615 9.74 -1.43 0.64
CA ASN A 615 9.67 -1.48 2.09
C ASN A 615 8.39 -2.21 2.46
N SER A 616 8.54 -3.48 2.83
CA SER A 616 7.43 -4.35 3.16
C SER A 616 7.39 -4.64 4.66
N SER A 617 6.20 -4.94 5.17
CA SER A 617 6.01 -5.31 6.57
C SER A 617 4.87 -6.28 6.73
N ILE A 618 4.94 -7.12 7.76
CA ILE A 618 3.82 -7.94 8.21
C ILE A 618 3.19 -7.19 9.39
N ILE A 619 1.89 -6.93 9.29
CA ILE A 619 1.11 -6.39 10.40
C ILE A 619 0.16 -7.46 10.94
N LYS A 620 -0.04 -7.41 12.25
CA LYS A 620 -1.06 -8.13 13.00
C LYS A 620 -2.21 -7.17 13.28
N LEU A 621 -3.43 -7.57 12.96
CA LEU A 621 -4.68 -6.88 13.27
C LEU A 621 -5.36 -7.57 14.46
N GLY A 622 -5.67 -6.79 15.50
CA GLY A 622 -6.59 -7.22 16.56
C GLY A 622 -8.03 -7.05 16.05
N LEU A 623 -8.72 -8.17 15.83
CA LEU A 623 -10.13 -8.22 15.46
C LEU A 623 -11.05 -8.14 16.69
#